data_AF-A0A1H6Y994-F1
#
_entry.id   AF-A0A1H6Y994-F1
#
_cell.length_a   1.000
_cell.length_b   1.000
_cell.length_c   1.000
_cell.angle_alpha   90.00
_cell.angle_beta   90.00
_cell.angle_gamma   90.00
#
_symmetry.space_group_name_H-M   'P 1'
#
loop_
_entity.id
_entity.type
_entity.pdbx_description
1 polymer ?
#
loop_
_entity_poly.entity_id
_entity_poly.type
_entity_poly.pdbx_seq_one_letter_code
_entity_poly.pdbx_strand_id
1 'polypeptide(L)'
;MSPQTERFVRRATRGLWGTARRAAQLELRGTVEDKVYRLRLLGLTEAEATERALRDLGSPARIACELGAVHTAPQALKVALLTAMAGLLSFQAVAQTTTVRTLSSWPVSRCGAETRDTAGMDARERALYANFLKLRGGQAGVQAQCRAEAQSMSDLIRVGDVLRAFRDNGVKVELVAGTDAFYHLTFPGERQTVSLNLSRGITQASQGLEVMETAFLASILASQLPSRIPVRLEGRENPVLYIGPAKMRLGTASNPVQTTDLYLFPALEAAQQQWQDLGFQTSDGWAATFDYGKERKQSEFISAPGLPDGFYALALASGDGPPMLGIVEARGGRLPSSRADYMVGYTPVPQLVSSLTELEKVARQGKTGLLVFRLDVPDLRKLTLTPVAATGLRIQRGAEKP
;
A
#
# COMPACT_ATOMS: atom_id res chain seq x y z
N MET A 1 -14.93 17.68 -71.91
CA MET A 1 -15.33 18.23 -70.59
C MET A 1 -14.82 19.67 -70.46
N SER A 2 -15.64 20.59 -69.93
CA SER A 2 -15.30 22.01 -69.90
C SER A 2 -14.14 22.33 -68.92
N PRO A 3 -13.33 23.38 -69.16
CA PRO A 3 -12.32 23.85 -68.20
C PRO A 3 -12.91 24.29 -66.85
N GLN A 4 -14.20 24.66 -66.81
CA GLN A 4 -14.88 25.01 -65.56
C GLN A 4 -15.15 23.76 -64.70
N THR A 5 -15.59 22.66 -65.30
CA THR A 5 -15.80 21.38 -64.61
C THR A 5 -14.50 20.84 -64.01
N GLU A 6 -13.40 20.86 -64.76
CA GLU A 6 -12.09 20.43 -64.24
C GLU A 6 -11.62 21.27 -63.05
N ARG A 7 -11.81 22.60 -63.12
CA ARG A 7 -11.49 23.48 -61.99
C ARG A 7 -12.38 23.19 -60.77
N PHE A 8 -13.66 22.89 -60.98
CA PHE A 8 -14.57 22.50 -59.91
C PHE A 8 -14.13 21.19 -59.24
N VAL A 9 -13.92 20.12 -60.03
CA VAL A 9 -13.52 18.79 -59.55
C VAL A 9 -12.18 18.84 -58.81
N ARG A 10 -11.19 19.59 -59.33
CA ARG A 10 -9.90 19.79 -58.65
C ARG A 10 -10.04 20.50 -57.31
N ARG A 11 -10.95 21.49 -57.19
CA ARG A 11 -11.23 22.19 -55.93
C ARG A 11 -12.00 21.30 -54.95
N ALA A 12 -13.00 20.57 -55.44
CA ALA A 12 -13.86 19.69 -54.63
C ALA A 12 -13.11 18.48 -54.05
N THR A 13 -11.99 18.09 -54.66
CA THR A 13 -11.16 16.96 -54.20
C THR A 13 -9.86 17.40 -53.49
N ARG A 14 -9.75 18.68 -53.13
CA ARG A 14 -8.58 19.22 -52.44
C ARG A 14 -8.51 18.65 -51.01
N GLY A 15 -7.38 18.05 -50.65
CA GLY A 15 -7.17 17.42 -49.33
C GLY A 15 -7.18 15.90 -49.35
N LEU A 16 -7.69 15.28 -50.43
CA LEU A 16 -7.51 13.85 -50.68
C LEU A 16 -6.18 13.58 -51.39
N TRP A 17 -5.63 12.38 -51.18
CA TRP A 17 -4.35 11.96 -51.77
C TRP A 17 -4.48 10.58 -52.44
N GLY A 18 -3.55 10.27 -53.34
CA GLY A 18 -3.40 8.93 -53.91
C GLY A 18 -4.64 8.38 -54.63
N THR A 19 -5.01 7.14 -54.30
CA THR A 19 -6.15 6.41 -54.89
C THR A 19 -7.49 7.04 -54.54
N ALA A 20 -7.68 7.51 -53.30
CA ALA A 20 -8.92 8.16 -52.85
C ALA A 20 -9.23 9.42 -53.66
N ARG A 21 -8.21 10.25 -53.94
CA ARG A 21 -8.37 11.43 -54.80
C ARG A 21 -8.80 11.04 -56.21
N ARG A 22 -8.18 10.03 -56.80
CA ARG A 22 -8.50 9.57 -58.17
C ARG A 22 -9.92 9.03 -58.26
N ALA A 23 -10.36 8.24 -57.28
CA ALA A 23 -11.72 7.72 -57.21
C ALA A 23 -12.76 8.86 -57.08
N ALA A 24 -12.57 9.77 -56.13
CA ALA A 24 -13.47 10.91 -55.93
C ALA A 24 -13.54 11.83 -57.16
N GLN A 25 -12.41 12.03 -57.87
CA GLN A 25 -12.41 12.80 -59.11
C GLN A 25 -13.18 12.12 -60.23
N LEU A 26 -13.09 10.79 -60.36
CA LEU A 26 -13.82 10.03 -61.37
C LEU A 26 -15.33 10.10 -61.12
N GLU A 27 -15.75 9.89 -59.87
CA GLU A 27 -17.15 9.94 -59.44
C GLU A 27 -17.77 11.33 -59.62
N LEU A 28 -17.06 12.39 -59.21
CA LEU A 28 -17.53 13.76 -59.39
C LEU A 28 -17.63 14.16 -60.86
N ARG A 29 -16.71 13.71 -61.72
CA ARG A 29 -16.80 13.95 -63.17
C ARG A 29 -18.05 13.33 -63.75
N GLY A 30 -18.29 12.04 -63.48
CA GLY A 30 -19.50 11.35 -63.95
C GLY A 30 -20.78 12.01 -63.44
N THR A 31 -20.78 12.48 -62.20
CA THR A 31 -21.93 13.20 -61.62
C THR A 31 -22.20 14.55 -62.31
N VAL A 32 -21.16 15.32 -62.62
CA VAL A 32 -21.31 16.58 -63.37
C VAL A 32 -21.81 16.29 -64.78
N GLU A 33 -21.24 15.29 -65.47
CA GLU A 33 -21.64 14.90 -66.82
C GLU A 33 -23.11 14.46 -66.89
N ASP A 34 -23.57 13.63 -65.96
CA ASP A 34 -24.98 13.21 -65.86
C ASP A 34 -25.92 14.42 -65.66
N LYS A 35 -25.58 15.35 -64.75
CA LYS A 35 -26.39 16.56 -64.53
C LYS A 35 -26.44 17.47 -65.75
N VAL A 36 -25.30 17.69 -66.40
CA VAL A 36 -25.23 18.49 -67.64
C VAL A 36 -26.10 17.87 -68.72
N TYR A 37 -26.01 16.55 -68.91
CA TYR A 37 -26.81 15.84 -69.89
C TYR A 37 -28.32 16.00 -69.63
N ARG A 38 -28.78 15.82 -68.38
CA ARG A 38 -30.19 16.00 -68.02
C ARG A 38 -30.70 17.43 -68.27
N LEU A 39 -29.89 18.44 -67.94
CA LEU A 39 -30.26 19.84 -68.17
C LEU A 39 -30.34 20.17 -69.67
N ARG A 40 -29.49 19.56 -70.50
CA ARG A 40 -29.59 19.69 -71.96
C ARG A 40 -30.88 19.10 -72.53
N LEU A 41 -31.35 17.98 -71.97
CA LEU A 41 -32.65 17.39 -72.36
C LEU A 41 -33.84 18.32 -72.06
N LEU A 42 -33.68 19.29 -71.16
CA LEU A 42 -34.67 20.32 -70.85
C LEU A 42 -34.55 21.55 -71.76
N GLY A 43 -33.73 21.49 -72.81
CA GLY A 43 -33.56 22.57 -73.79
C GLY A 43 -32.49 23.61 -73.45
N LEU A 44 -31.72 23.45 -72.36
CA LEU A 44 -30.61 24.35 -72.06
C LEU A 44 -29.42 24.11 -73.00
N THR A 45 -28.69 25.18 -73.32
CA THR A 45 -27.40 25.05 -74.02
C THR A 45 -26.37 24.38 -73.11
N GLU A 46 -25.30 23.82 -73.69
CA GLU A 46 -24.25 23.13 -72.91
C GLU A 46 -23.58 24.05 -71.86
N ALA A 47 -23.42 25.33 -72.17
CA ALA A 47 -22.84 26.31 -71.26
C ALA A 47 -23.76 26.57 -70.06
N GLU A 48 -25.05 26.83 -70.31
CA GLU A 48 -26.05 27.05 -69.25
C GLU A 48 -26.28 25.79 -68.40
N ALA A 49 -26.33 24.62 -69.05
CA ALA A 49 -26.43 23.33 -68.39
C ALA A 49 -25.23 23.06 -67.49
N THR A 50 -24.01 23.41 -67.93
CA THR A 50 -22.79 23.28 -67.11
C THR A 50 -22.82 24.22 -65.92
N GLU A 51 -23.13 25.50 -66.13
CA GLU A 51 -23.19 26.46 -65.04
C GLU A 51 -24.25 26.07 -64.01
N ARG A 52 -25.43 25.64 -64.48
CA ARG A 52 -26.52 25.21 -63.61
C ARG A 52 -26.19 23.90 -62.87
N ALA A 53 -25.57 22.92 -63.54
CA ALA A 53 -25.12 21.69 -62.90
C ALA A 53 -24.11 21.94 -61.78
N LEU A 54 -23.12 22.81 -62.01
CA LEU A 54 -22.13 23.18 -61.00
C LEU A 54 -22.76 23.96 -59.84
N ARG A 55 -23.75 24.83 -60.13
CA ARG A 55 -24.53 25.54 -59.11
C ARG A 55 -25.34 24.59 -58.24
N ASP A 56 -26.01 23.61 -58.85
CA ASP A 56 -26.83 22.61 -58.15
C ASP A 56 -26.00 21.65 -57.30
N LEU A 57 -24.75 21.38 -57.67
CA LEU A 57 -23.80 20.60 -56.86
C LEU A 57 -23.26 21.36 -55.64
N GLY A 58 -23.46 22.68 -55.58
CA GLY A 58 -23.05 23.50 -54.44
C GLY A 58 -21.56 23.88 -54.48
N SER A 59 -21.02 24.30 -53.33
CA SER A 59 -19.66 24.82 -53.27
C SER A 59 -18.62 23.68 -53.25
N PRO A 60 -17.52 23.79 -54.02
CA PRO A 60 -16.48 22.76 -54.01
C PRO A 60 -15.79 22.64 -52.64
N ALA A 61 -15.75 23.73 -51.86
CA ALA A 61 -15.18 23.69 -50.50
C ALA A 61 -16.00 22.80 -49.55
N ARG A 62 -17.33 22.80 -49.67
CA ARG A 62 -18.21 21.94 -48.87
C ARG A 62 -18.01 20.46 -49.23
N ILE A 63 -17.99 20.13 -50.53
CA ILE A 63 -17.72 18.77 -51.00
C ILE A 63 -16.34 18.28 -50.51
N ALA A 64 -15.31 19.14 -50.57
CA ALA A 64 -13.98 18.79 -50.07
C ALA A 64 -13.97 18.47 -48.57
N CYS A 65 -14.74 19.23 -47.78
CA CYS A 65 -14.90 18.98 -46.34
C CYS A 65 -15.61 17.64 -46.07
N GLU A 66 -16.70 17.36 -46.79
CA GLU A 66 -17.47 16.12 -46.64
C GLU A 66 -16.64 14.89 -47.06
N LEU A 67 -15.95 14.97 -48.21
CA LEU A 67 -15.03 13.91 -48.64
C LEU A 67 -13.85 13.73 -47.68
N GLY A 68 -13.31 14.83 -47.15
CA GLY A 68 -12.27 14.79 -46.12
C GLY A 68 -12.75 14.02 -44.89
N ALA A 69 -13.93 14.35 -44.36
CA ALA A 69 -14.50 13.69 -43.19
C ALA A 69 -14.64 12.17 -43.36
N VAL A 70 -15.09 11.70 -44.53
CA VAL A 70 -15.28 10.28 -44.81
C VAL A 70 -13.94 9.54 -44.92
N HIS A 71 -12.91 10.17 -45.47
CA HIS A 71 -11.63 9.49 -45.75
C HIS A 71 -10.55 9.66 -44.68
N THR A 72 -10.52 10.76 -43.93
CA THR A 72 -9.44 11.04 -42.96
C THR A 72 -9.81 10.72 -41.51
N ALA A 73 -11.08 10.87 -41.12
CA ALA A 73 -11.51 10.63 -39.74
C ALA A 73 -11.22 9.21 -39.23
N PRO A 74 -11.41 8.12 -40.02
CA PRO A 74 -11.10 6.77 -39.55
C PRO A 74 -9.60 6.53 -39.32
N GLN A 75 -8.72 7.22 -40.05
CA GLN A 75 -7.26 7.07 -39.88
C GLN A 75 -6.76 7.83 -38.64
N ALA A 76 -7.26 9.05 -38.41
CA ALA A 76 -6.92 9.82 -37.22
C ALA A 76 -7.32 9.10 -35.93
N LEU A 77 -8.50 8.46 -35.91
CA LEU A 77 -8.96 7.67 -34.77
C LEU A 77 -8.03 6.49 -34.46
N LYS A 78 -7.55 5.77 -35.50
CA LYS A 78 -6.62 4.65 -35.34
C LYS A 78 -5.29 5.09 -34.74
N VAL A 79 -4.74 6.23 -35.18
CA VAL A 79 -3.47 6.76 -34.64
C VAL A 79 -3.62 7.22 -33.19
N ALA A 80 -4.72 7.92 -32.87
CA ALA A 80 -5.00 8.34 -31.50
C ALA A 80 -5.13 7.12 -30.56
N LEU A 81 -5.81 6.06 -31.01
CA LEU A 81 -5.99 4.84 -30.24
C LEU A 81 -4.66 4.11 -30.00
N LEU A 82 -3.81 3.98 -31.03
CA LEU A 82 -2.49 3.38 -30.87
C LEU A 82 -1.58 4.17 -29.94
N THR A 83 -1.64 5.50 -30.01
CA THR A 83 -0.86 6.39 -29.12
C THR A 83 -1.35 6.27 -27.69
N ALA A 84 -2.66 6.24 -27.47
CA ALA A 84 -3.25 6.03 -26.15
C ALA A 84 -2.87 4.66 -25.58
N MET A 85 -2.89 3.59 -26.40
CA MET A 85 -2.44 2.26 -25.99
C MET A 85 -0.95 2.22 -25.64
N ALA A 86 -0.08 2.82 -26.46
CA ALA A 86 1.35 2.91 -26.18
C ALA A 86 1.64 3.71 -24.90
N GLY A 87 0.88 4.79 -24.66
CA GLY A 87 0.92 5.53 -23.40
C GLY A 87 0.56 4.66 -22.21
N LEU A 88 -0.59 3.96 -22.27
CA LEU A 88 -1.06 3.08 -21.19
C LEU A 88 -0.08 1.93 -20.88
N LEU A 89 0.52 1.31 -21.90
CA LEU A 89 1.51 0.25 -21.73
C LEU A 89 2.80 0.78 -21.09
N SER A 90 3.21 2.00 -21.42
CA SER A 90 4.37 2.66 -20.81
C SER A 90 4.14 2.94 -19.32
N PHE A 91 2.92 3.30 -18.92
CA PHE A 91 2.55 3.46 -17.51
C PHE A 91 2.54 2.13 -16.73
N GLN A 92 2.20 1.01 -17.37
CA GLN A 92 2.22 -0.31 -16.71
C GLN A 92 3.63 -0.79 -16.38
N ALA A 93 4.62 -0.49 -17.22
CA ALA A 93 6.02 -0.85 -16.95
C ALA A 93 6.56 -0.14 -15.70
N VAL A 94 6.19 1.12 -15.48
CA VAL A 94 6.58 1.88 -14.27
C VAL A 94 5.81 1.41 -13.02
N ALA A 95 4.67 0.73 -13.19
CA ALA A 95 3.85 0.24 -12.09
C ALA A 95 4.30 -1.11 -11.51
N GLN A 96 5.27 -1.81 -12.13
CA GLN A 96 5.78 -3.06 -11.59
C GLN A 96 6.60 -2.80 -10.33
N THR A 97 6.01 -3.07 -9.16
CA THR A 97 6.71 -3.10 -7.88
C THR A 97 7.24 -4.51 -7.64
N THR A 98 8.55 -4.67 -7.41
CA THR A 98 9.10 -5.96 -6.99
C THR A 98 8.42 -6.41 -5.70
N THR A 99 7.86 -7.61 -5.72
CA THR A 99 7.20 -8.20 -4.56
C THR A 99 8.21 -8.98 -3.73
N VAL A 100 8.43 -8.56 -2.49
CA VAL A 100 9.17 -9.30 -1.47
C VAL A 100 8.23 -10.34 -0.87
N ARG A 101 8.50 -11.62 -1.15
CA ARG A 101 7.68 -12.71 -0.64
C ARG A 101 7.93 -12.92 0.84
N THR A 102 6.84 -13.08 1.59
CA THR A 102 6.87 -13.57 2.96
C THR A 102 6.79 -15.09 2.99
N LEU A 103 7.34 -15.65 4.06
CA LEU A 103 7.26 -17.05 4.40
C LEU A 103 6.26 -17.20 5.55
N SER A 104 5.35 -18.16 5.44
CA SER A 104 4.35 -18.48 6.46
C SER A 104 4.86 -19.40 7.57
N SER A 105 6.12 -19.83 7.50
CA SER A 105 6.68 -20.79 8.45
C SER A 105 7.56 -20.08 9.47
N TRP A 106 6.95 -19.52 10.51
CA TRP A 106 7.68 -19.23 11.74
C TRP A 106 8.25 -20.56 12.26
N PRO A 107 9.51 -20.62 12.73
CA PRO A 107 10.06 -21.84 13.28
C PRO A 107 9.21 -22.31 14.46
N VAL A 108 8.48 -23.42 14.28
CA VAL A 108 7.66 -24.05 15.32
C VAL A 108 8.47 -24.34 16.59
N SER A 109 9.79 -24.46 16.47
CA SER A 109 10.72 -24.58 17.59
C SER A 109 10.61 -23.44 18.61
N ARG A 110 10.19 -22.22 18.22
CA ARG A 110 9.93 -21.10 19.15
C ARG A 110 8.57 -21.19 19.87
N CYS A 111 7.66 -22.03 19.38
CA CYS A 111 6.47 -22.42 20.15
C CYS A 111 6.76 -23.50 21.18
N GLY A 112 8.03 -23.86 21.38
CA GLY A 112 8.43 -24.48 22.63
C GLY A 112 7.99 -23.54 23.73
N ALA A 113 7.00 -23.97 24.53
CA ALA A 113 6.89 -23.46 25.87
C ALA A 113 8.19 -23.87 26.56
N GLU A 114 9.28 -23.11 26.35
CA GLU A 114 10.29 -22.95 27.37
C GLU A 114 9.46 -22.78 28.62
N THR A 115 9.50 -23.80 29.48
CA THR A 115 8.82 -23.79 30.76
C THR A 115 9.37 -22.55 31.43
N ARG A 116 8.64 -21.44 31.29
CA ARG A 116 9.01 -20.15 31.84
C ARG A 116 9.35 -20.46 33.26
N ASP A 117 10.62 -20.33 33.62
CA ASP A 117 11.13 -20.97 34.82
C ASP A 117 10.31 -20.44 36.00
N THR A 118 9.38 -21.27 36.47
CA THR A 118 8.45 -20.86 37.51
C THR A 118 9.18 -20.69 38.84
N ALA A 119 10.46 -21.09 38.92
CA ALA A 119 11.30 -20.88 40.09
C ALA A 119 11.48 -19.40 40.43
N GLY A 120 11.40 -18.49 39.44
CA GLY A 120 11.48 -17.05 39.66
C GLY A 120 10.14 -16.37 39.98
N MET A 121 9.01 -17.07 39.81
CA MET A 121 7.68 -16.46 39.95
C MET A 121 7.20 -16.46 41.40
N ASP A 122 6.58 -15.36 41.83
CA ASP A 122 5.93 -15.31 43.13
C ASP A 122 4.67 -16.21 43.17
N ALA A 123 4.03 -16.34 44.34
CA ALA A 123 2.86 -17.21 44.50
C ALA A 123 1.65 -16.75 43.66
N ARG A 124 1.48 -15.44 43.46
CA ARG A 124 0.38 -14.85 42.68
C ARG A 124 0.61 -15.08 41.20
N GLU A 125 1.81 -14.82 40.71
CA GLU A 125 2.22 -15.06 39.32
C GLU A 125 2.10 -16.54 38.95
N ARG A 126 2.54 -17.45 39.83
CA ARG A 126 2.37 -18.90 39.63
C ARG A 126 0.90 -19.28 39.54
N ALA A 127 0.03 -18.72 40.38
CA ALA A 127 -1.41 -18.98 40.31
C ALA A 127 -2.04 -18.45 39.01
N LEU A 128 -1.66 -17.25 38.57
CA LEU A 128 -2.09 -16.68 37.30
C LEU A 128 -1.63 -17.52 36.11
N TYR A 129 -0.36 -17.94 36.10
CA TYR A 129 0.19 -18.79 35.05
C TYR A 129 -0.46 -20.17 35.03
N ALA A 130 -0.72 -20.78 36.20
CA ALA A 130 -1.44 -22.06 36.28
C ALA A 130 -2.88 -21.96 35.76
N ASN A 131 -3.60 -20.87 36.09
CA ASN A 131 -4.94 -20.62 35.55
C ASN A 131 -4.91 -20.39 34.03
N PHE A 132 -3.94 -19.63 33.54
CA PHE A 132 -3.71 -19.43 32.11
C PHE A 132 -3.50 -20.77 31.39
N LEU A 133 -2.61 -21.63 31.90
CA LEU A 133 -2.40 -22.97 31.36
C LEU A 133 -3.70 -23.78 31.39
N LYS A 134 -4.42 -23.80 32.52
CA LYS A 134 -5.68 -24.54 32.67
C LYS A 134 -6.73 -24.13 31.63
N LEU A 135 -6.94 -22.83 31.42
CA LEU A 135 -7.88 -22.32 30.41
C LEU A 135 -7.50 -22.73 28.99
N ARG A 136 -6.20 -22.86 28.71
CA ARG A 136 -5.69 -23.19 27.38
C ARG A 136 -5.45 -24.68 27.19
N GLY A 137 -6.01 -25.55 28.04
CA GLY A 137 -5.84 -27.01 27.91
C GLY A 137 -4.43 -27.50 28.28
N GLY A 138 -3.79 -26.82 29.23
CA GLY A 138 -2.44 -27.08 29.69
C GLY A 138 -1.35 -26.59 28.73
N GLN A 139 -0.11 -27.01 28.97
CA GLN A 139 1.04 -26.63 28.15
C GLN A 139 0.88 -27.10 26.69
N ALA A 140 0.33 -28.30 26.47
CA ALA A 140 0.08 -28.82 25.14
C ALA A 140 -0.89 -27.96 24.34
N GLY A 141 -1.96 -27.46 24.97
CA GLY A 141 -2.92 -26.59 24.30
C GLY A 141 -2.38 -25.18 24.06
N VAL A 142 -1.56 -24.62 24.97
CA VAL A 142 -0.79 -23.38 24.69
C VAL A 142 0.15 -23.56 23.50
N GLN A 143 0.90 -24.66 23.45
CA GLN A 143 1.79 -24.95 22.32
C GLN A 143 1.01 -25.17 21.02
N ALA A 144 -0.12 -25.87 21.06
CA ALA A 144 -0.98 -26.07 19.89
C ALA A 144 -1.55 -24.73 19.40
N GLN A 145 -1.99 -23.88 20.31
CA GLN A 145 -2.46 -22.54 19.99
C GLN A 145 -1.33 -21.67 19.41
N CYS A 146 -0.15 -21.65 20.04
CA CYS A 146 1.02 -20.97 19.49
C CYS A 146 1.32 -21.45 18.08
N ARG A 147 1.28 -22.76 17.83
CA ARG A 147 1.50 -23.32 16.48
C ARG A 147 0.45 -22.87 15.47
N ALA A 148 -0.82 -22.86 15.87
CA ALA A 148 -1.91 -22.38 15.02
C ALA A 148 -1.79 -20.87 14.72
N GLU A 149 -1.36 -20.09 15.70
CA GLU A 149 -1.08 -18.66 15.55
C GLU A 149 0.15 -18.44 14.67
N ALA A 150 1.27 -19.11 14.96
CA ALA A 150 2.52 -19.08 14.20
C ALA A 150 2.32 -19.39 12.72
N GLN A 151 1.49 -20.38 12.38
CA GLN A 151 1.14 -20.69 10.99
C GLN A 151 0.35 -19.58 10.30
N SER A 152 -0.27 -18.68 11.06
CA SER A 152 -0.98 -17.52 10.54
C SER A 152 -0.14 -16.25 10.47
N MET A 153 1.04 -16.24 11.10
CA MET A 153 1.94 -15.10 11.04
C MET A 153 2.74 -15.23 9.74
N SER A 154 2.47 -14.33 8.79
CA SER A 154 3.27 -14.17 7.57
C SER A 154 4.21 -12.98 7.74
N ASP A 155 5.09 -13.05 8.73
CA ASP A 155 5.95 -11.94 9.14
C ASP A 155 7.40 -12.12 8.72
N LEU A 156 7.82 -13.27 8.23
CA LEU A 156 9.21 -13.47 7.79
C LEU A 156 9.38 -13.12 6.31
N ILE A 157 10.30 -12.21 6.01
CA ILE A 157 10.74 -11.90 4.64
C ILE A 157 12.13 -12.46 4.39
N ARG A 158 12.39 -12.86 3.14
CA ARG A 158 13.73 -13.29 2.71
C ARG A 158 14.59 -12.07 2.46
N VAL A 159 15.75 -11.99 3.12
CA VAL A 159 16.68 -10.86 2.97
C VAL A 159 17.15 -10.73 1.52
N GLY A 160 17.45 -11.86 0.87
CA GLY A 160 17.81 -11.86 -0.55
C GLY A 160 16.77 -11.24 -1.48
N ASP A 161 15.47 -11.36 -1.15
CA ASP A 161 14.38 -10.75 -1.94
C ASP A 161 14.28 -9.24 -1.69
N VAL A 162 14.56 -8.77 -0.46
CA VAL A 162 14.68 -7.33 -0.14
C VAL A 162 15.87 -6.71 -0.89
N LEU A 163 17.04 -7.35 -0.86
CA LEU A 163 18.23 -6.87 -1.56
C LEU A 163 18.06 -6.89 -3.08
N ARG A 164 17.35 -7.89 -3.62
CA ARG A 164 16.96 -7.90 -5.04
C ARG A 164 16.03 -6.73 -5.35
N ALA A 165 15.00 -6.50 -4.54
CA ALA A 165 14.09 -5.39 -4.74
C ALA A 165 14.80 -4.03 -4.74
N PHE A 166 15.82 -3.83 -3.90
CA PHE A 166 16.68 -2.64 -3.97
C PHE A 166 17.39 -2.52 -5.34
N ARG A 167 18.03 -3.59 -5.81
CA ARG A 167 18.73 -3.61 -7.11
C ARG A 167 17.79 -3.36 -8.29
N ASP A 168 16.60 -3.95 -8.28
CA ASP A 168 15.57 -3.77 -9.32
C ASP A 168 15.10 -2.31 -9.40
N ASN A 169 15.23 -1.56 -8.30
CA ASN A 169 14.94 -0.12 -8.22
C ASN A 169 16.18 0.77 -8.44
N GLY A 170 17.26 0.22 -8.98
CA GLY A 170 18.48 0.96 -9.31
C GLY A 170 19.37 1.31 -8.11
N VAL A 171 19.09 0.80 -6.91
CA VAL A 171 19.96 0.96 -5.75
C VAL A 171 21.14 -0.01 -5.89
N LYS A 172 22.37 0.50 -5.87
CA LYS A 172 23.55 -0.37 -5.80
C LYS A 172 23.65 -0.94 -4.40
N VAL A 173 23.80 -2.27 -4.31
CA VAL A 173 23.85 -3.01 -3.04
C VAL A 173 25.15 -3.82 -3.00
N GLU A 174 26.05 -3.44 -2.11
CA GLU A 174 27.36 -4.06 -1.94
C GLU A 174 27.49 -4.64 -0.52
N LEU A 175 27.85 -5.91 -0.40
CA LEU A 175 28.13 -6.53 0.90
C LEU A 175 29.50 -6.04 1.39
N VAL A 176 29.59 -5.60 2.64
CA VAL A 176 30.87 -5.23 3.26
C VAL A 176 31.67 -6.49 3.54
N ALA A 177 32.88 -6.55 3.00
CA ALA A 177 33.77 -7.70 3.13
C ALA A 177 34.02 -8.04 4.62
N GLY A 178 33.95 -9.33 4.97
CA GLY A 178 34.14 -9.81 6.34
C GLY A 178 32.92 -9.64 7.26
N THR A 179 31.75 -9.35 6.70
CA THR A 179 30.49 -9.25 7.45
C THR A 179 29.42 -10.15 6.82
N ASP A 180 28.48 -10.65 7.64
CA ASP A 180 27.43 -11.56 7.15
C ASP A 180 26.19 -10.81 6.64
N ALA A 181 25.98 -9.56 7.06
CA ALA A 181 24.72 -8.85 6.82
C ALA A 181 24.83 -7.32 6.85
N PHE A 182 26.03 -6.79 6.55
CA PHE A 182 26.27 -5.36 6.50
C PHE A 182 26.43 -4.92 5.04
N TYR A 183 25.57 -4.00 4.59
CA TYR A 183 25.49 -3.61 3.19
C TYR A 183 25.76 -2.12 3.02
N HIS A 184 26.48 -1.75 1.97
CA HIS A 184 26.51 -0.39 1.45
C HIS A 184 25.45 -0.23 0.34
N LEU A 185 24.59 0.77 0.52
CA LEU A 185 23.54 1.15 -0.41
C LEU A 185 23.89 2.47 -1.09
N THR A 186 23.84 2.51 -2.41
CA THR A 186 23.95 3.77 -3.18
C THR A 186 22.67 3.99 -3.98
N PHE A 187 21.88 4.98 -3.60
CA PHE A 187 20.60 5.29 -4.24
C PHE A 187 20.81 6.10 -5.54
N PRO A 188 19.94 5.95 -6.55
CA PRO A 188 20.00 6.75 -7.77
C PRO A 188 20.05 8.26 -7.48
N GLY A 189 21.05 8.95 -8.03
CA GLY A 189 21.25 10.39 -7.84
C GLY A 189 21.98 10.79 -6.56
N GLU A 190 22.16 9.87 -5.61
CA GLU A 190 22.92 10.13 -4.38
C GLU A 190 24.42 9.86 -4.60
N ARG A 191 25.27 10.75 -4.08
CA ARG A 191 26.74 10.57 -4.12
C ARG A 191 27.27 9.75 -2.95
N GLN A 192 26.54 9.72 -1.85
CA GLN A 192 26.99 9.11 -0.60
C GLN A 192 26.40 7.70 -0.46
N THR A 193 27.25 6.77 -0.05
CA THR A 193 26.86 5.42 0.35
C THR A 193 26.21 5.45 1.73
N VAL A 194 25.16 4.67 1.93
CA VAL A 194 24.49 4.47 3.22
C VAL A 194 24.77 3.07 3.71
N SER A 195 25.16 2.94 4.97
CA SER A 195 25.36 1.64 5.60
C SER A 195 24.04 1.10 6.14
N LEU A 196 23.72 -0.15 5.83
CA LEU A 196 22.56 -0.88 6.31
C LEU A 196 23.03 -2.18 6.97
N ASN A 197 22.89 -2.25 8.29
CA ASN A 197 23.22 -3.43 9.07
C ASN A 197 21.95 -4.22 9.39
N LEU A 198 21.80 -5.38 8.74
CA LEU A 198 20.69 -6.30 8.95
C LEU A 198 20.99 -7.39 9.98
N SER A 199 22.23 -7.50 10.49
CA SER A 199 22.67 -8.65 11.30
C SER A 199 21.84 -8.91 12.55
N ARG A 200 21.27 -7.86 13.16
CA ARG A 200 20.43 -7.97 14.36
C ARG A 200 19.07 -8.62 14.12
N GLY A 201 18.58 -8.61 12.88
CA GLY A 201 17.25 -9.14 12.55
C GLY A 201 17.27 -10.39 11.67
N ILE A 202 18.45 -10.85 11.25
CA ILE A 202 18.57 -12.06 10.44
C ILE A 202 18.58 -13.30 11.31
N THR A 203 17.73 -14.24 10.95
CA THR A 203 17.77 -15.62 11.43
C THR A 203 17.89 -16.55 10.24
N GLN A 204 18.49 -17.72 10.44
CA GLN A 204 18.50 -18.75 9.40
C GLN A 204 17.27 -19.64 9.54
N ALA A 205 16.46 -19.72 8.49
CA ALA A 205 15.39 -20.69 8.37
C ALA A 205 15.95 -22.10 8.08
N SER A 206 15.10 -23.13 8.13
CA SER A 206 15.43 -24.57 8.04
C SER A 206 16.06 -25.05 6.72
N GLN A 207 16.53 -24.14 5.86
CA GLN A 207 17.16 -24.42 4.56
C GLN A 207 18.37 -23.50 4.30
N GLY A 208 18.94 -22.88 5.34
CA GLY A 208 20.03 -21.90 5.21
C GLY A 208 19.58 -20.57 4.59
N LEU A 209 18.27 -20.33 4.49
CA LEU A 209 17.72 -19.07 4.00
C LEU A 209 17.81 -18.01 5.09
N GLU A 210 18.43 -16.88 4.76
CA GLU A 210 18.41 -15.69 5.61
C GLU A 210 17.04 -15.02 5.55
N VAL A 211 16.38 -15.00 6.70
CA VAL A 211 15.05 -14.44 6.88
C VAL A 211 15.05 -13.42 8.01
N MET A 212 14.12 -12.48 7.93
CA MET A 212 13.97 -11.37 8.85
C MET A 212 12.50 -11.13 9.12
N GLU A 213 12.16 -10.79 10.35
CA GLU A 213 10.82 -10.31 10.67
C GLU A 213 10.55 -8.96 9.99
N THR A 214 9.38 -8.82 9.38
CA THR A 214 9.02 -7.71 8.51
C THR A 214 8.96 -6.41 9.32
N ALA A 215 8.48 -6.48 10.56
CA ALA A 215 8.48 -5.36 11.49
C ALA A 215 9.90 -4.87 11.84
N PHE A 216 10.87 -5.79 11.97
CA PHE A 216 12.28 -5.43 12.18
C PHE A 216 12.89 -4.73 10.97
N LEU A 217 12.53 -5.12 9.74
CA LEU A 217 12.97 -4.40 8.54
C LEU A 217 12.57 -2.92 8.61
N ALA A 218 11.31 -2.63 8.94
CA ALA A 218 10.83 -1.25 9.02
C ALA A 218 11.57 -0.43 10.09
N SER A 219 11.80 -0.98 11.30
CA SER A 219 12.58 -0.29 12.34
C SER A 219 14.04 -0.08 11.94
N ILE A 220 14.70 -1.08 11.33
CA ILE A 220 16.08 -0.94 10.86
C ILE A 220 16.18 0.15 9.78
N LEU A 221 15.27 0.15 8.80
CA LEU A 221 15.26 1.18 7.77
C LEU A 221 14.97 2.57 8.35
N ALA A 222 14.06 2.66 9.33
CA ALA A 222 13.73 3.92 9.95
C ALA A 222 14.92 4.49 10.77
N SER A 223 15.59 3.63 11.53
CA SER A 223 16.68 4.04 12.43
C SER A 223 18.01 4.27 11.72
N GLN A 224 18.31 3.54 10.65
CA GLN A 224 19.65 3.57 10.02
C GLN A 224 19.73 4.45 8.76
N LEU A 225 18.61 4.74 8.08
CA LEU A 225 18.64 5.56 6.87
C LEU A 225 18.67 7.06 7.18
N PRO A 226 19.55 7.84 6.53
CA PRO A 226 19.71 9.27 6.80
C PRO A 226 18.46 10.05 6.39
N SER A 227 18.12 11.12 7.13
CA SER A 227 16.89 11.94 7.01
C SER A 227 16.51 12.38 5.58
N ARG A 228 17.45 12.43 4.63
CA ARG A 228 17.20 12.73 3.21
C ARG A 228 16.56 11.59 2.39
N ILE A 229 16.61 10.36 2.86
CA ILE A 229 16.03 9.17 2.19
C ILE A 229 14.70 8.80 2.87
N PRO A 230 13.55 9.30 2.41
CA PRO A 230 12.26 9.05 3.05
C PRO A 230 11.90 7.57 3.06
N VAL A 231 11.31 7.10 4.17
CA VAL A 231 10.81 5.72 4.30
C VAL A 231 9.31 5.80 4.52
N ARG A 232 8.49 5.32 3.58
CA ARG A 232 7.03 5.46 3.60
C ARG A 232 6.33 4.15 3.30
N LEU A 233 5.15 3.97 3.85
CA LEU A 233 4.28 2.82 3.57
C LEU A 233 2.98 3.30 2.95
N GLU A 234 2.50 2.55 1.96
CA GLU A 234 1.21 2.80 1.31
C GLU A 234 0.42 1.50 1.17
N GLY A 235 -0.88 1.57 1.42
CA GLY A 235 -1.76 0.41 1.48
C GLY A 235 -1.86 -0.15 2.90
N ARG A 236 -2.89 -0.97 3.13
CA ARG A 236 -3.15 -1.62 4.42
C ARG A 236 -2.56 -3.02 4.47
N GLU A 237 -2.95 -3.81 3.48
CA GLU A 237 -2.52 -5.18 3.31
C GLU A 237 -1.58 -5.24 2.10
N ASN A 238 -0.50 -6.00 2.25
CA ASN A 238 0.58 -6.06 1.29
C ASN A 238 1.12 -4.68 0.89
N PRO A 239 1.53 -3.86 1.88
CA PRO A 239 1.86 -2.47 1.63
C PRO A 239 3.04 -2.32 0.68
N VAL A 240 3.05 -1.20 -0.05
CA VAL A 240 4.21 -0.75 -0.82
C VAL A 240 5.10 0.06 0.11
N LEU A 241 6.31 -0.45 0.34
CA LEU A 241 7.38 0.23 1.06
C LEU A 241 8.19 1.07 0.07
N TYR A 242 8.22 2.38 0.31
CA TYR A 242 9.03 3.35 -0.41
C TYR A 242 10.27 3.69 0.41
N ILE A 243 11.45 3.67 -0.23
CA ILE A 243 12.74 3.99 0.37
C ILE A 243 13.49 4.92 -0.59
N GLY A 244 13.35 6.23 -0.40
CA GLY A 244 13.75 7.22 -1.39
C GLY A 244 13.05 6.96 -2.72
N PRO A 245 13.79 6.76 -3.84
CA PRO A 245 13.21 6.42 -5.13
C PRO A 245 12.82 4.93 -5.27
N ALA A 246 13.30 4.05 -4.39
CA ALA A 246 13.01 2.62 -4.47
C ALA A 246 11.62 2.30 -3.91
N LYS A 247 10.92 1.35 -4.53
CA LYS A 247 9.63 0.84 -4.05
C LYS A 247 9.55 -0.69 -4.14
N MET A 248 8.96 -1.31 -3.13
CA MET A 248 8.74 -2.76 -3.10
C MET A 248 7.44 -3.10 -2.41
N ARG A 249 6.72 -4.10 -2.91
CA ARG A 249 5.52 -4.61 -2.26
C ARG A 249 5.93 -5.68 -1.25
N LEU A 250 5.48 -5.55 -0.01
CA LEU A 250 5.76 -6.52 1.05
C LEU A 250 4.59 -7.51 1.13
N GLY A 251 4.86 -8.81 1.03
CA GLY A 251 3.82 -9.84 1.15
C GLY A 251 3.06 -10.13 -0.14
N THR A 252 2.14 -11.09 -0.05
CA THR A 252 1.31 -11.59 -1.16
C THR A 252 -0.10 -11.90 -0.66
N ALA A 253 -1.07 -12.10 -1.55
CA ALA A 253 -2.42 -12.50 -1.15
C ALA A 253 -2.45 -13.81 -0.33
N SER A 254 -1.52 -14.75 -0.60
CA SER A 254 -1.42 -16.01 0.16
C SER A 254 -0.65 -15.89 1.47
N ASN A 255 0.18 -14.85 1.62
CA ASN A 255 0.99 -14.57 2.81
C ASN A 255 0.98 -13.05 3.04
N PRO A 256 -0.12 -12.50 3.57
CA PRO A 256 -0.29 -11.06 3.63
C PRO A 256 0.60 -10.43 4.69
N VAL A 257 1.17 -9.26 4.38
CA VAL A 257 1.81 -8.39 5.39
C VAL A 257 0.84 -7.29 5.78
N GLN A 258 0.65 -7.07 7.07
CA GLN A 258 -0.15 -5.97 7.57
C GLN A 258 0.72 -4.75 7.84
N THR A 259 0.21 -3.57 7.48
CA THR A 259 0.91 -2.30 7.70
C THR A 259 1.04 -1.97 9.19
N THR A 260 0.08 -2.42 10.01
CA THR A 260 0.09 -2.29 11.46
C THR A 260 1.34 -2.93 12.09
N ASP A 261 1.81 -4.08 11.58
CA ASP A 261 3.03 -4.73 12.06
C ASP A 261 4.29 -3.92 11.74
N LEU A 262 4.31 -3.27 10.57
CA LEU A 262 5.44 -2.45 10.14
C LEU A 262 5.59 -1.15 10.93
N TYR A 263 4.49 -0.61 11.46
CA TYR A 263 4.52 0.57 12.34
C TYR A 263 4.91 0.25 13.78
N LEU A 264 4.87 -1.02 14.19
CA LEU A 264 4.95 -1.41 15.59
C LEU A 264 6.23 -0.95 16.27
N PHE A 265 7.40 -1.30 15.74
CA PHE A 265 8.67 -0.95 16.37
C PHE A 265 9.01 0.54 16.26
N PRO A 266 8.83 1.24 15.12
CA PRO A 266 8.98 2.69 15.07
C PRO A 266 8.07 3.42 16.08
N ALA A 267 6.84 2.95 16.26
CA ALA A 267 5.93 3.50 17.28
C ALA A 267 6.36 3.13 18.71
N LEU A 268 6.89 1.93 18.94
CA LEU A 268 7.43 1.50 20.23
C LEU A 268 8.60 2.39 20.65
N GLU A 269 9.54 2.62 19.75
CA GLU A 269 10.68 3.53 19.96
C GLU A 269 10.20 4.95 20.29
N ALA A 270 9.23 5.47 19.53
CA ALA A 270 8.66 6.79 19.79
C ALA A 270 7.94 6.87 21.16
N ALA A 271 7.16 5.84 21.52
CA ALA A 271 6.46 5.76 22.81
C ALA A 271 7.46 5.67 23.98
N GLN A 272 8.49 4.85 23.83
CA GLN A 272 9.55 4.69 24.81
C GLN A 272 10.33 5.99 25.01
N GLN A 273 10.66 6.71 23.92
CA GLN A 273 11.31 8.01 24.03
C GLN A 273 10.43 9.01 24.79
N GLN A 274 9.14 9.14 24.43
CA GLN A 274 8.21 10.01 25.16
C GLN A 274 8.07 9.63 26.64
N TRP A 275 8.11 8.33 26.96
CA TRP A 275 8.10 7.83 28.35
C TRP A 275 9.35 8.24 29.13
N GLN A 276 10.53 8.10 28.50
CA GLN A 276 11.81 8.49 29.08
C GLN A 276 11.95 10.01 29.25
N ASP A 277 11.44 10.79 28.31
CA ASP A 277 11.44 12.26 28.37
C ASP A 277 10.62 12.78 29.57
N LEU A 278 9.65 12.01 30.05
CA LEU A 278 8.89 12.28 31.27
C LEU A 278 9.61 11.84 32.56
N GLY A 279 10.81 11.28 32.45
CA GLY A 279 11.62 10.78 33.58
C GLY A 279 11.17 9.42 34.11
N PHE A 280 10.32 8.69 33.39
CA PHE A 280 9.90 7.35 33.80
C PHE A 280 10.93 6.31 33.35
N GLN A 281 11.23 5.36 34.24
CA GLN A 281 12.14 4.24 33.96
C GLN A 281 11.35 2.95 33.79
N THR A 282 11.85 2.07 32.91
CA THR A 282 11.35 0.71 32.72
C THR A 282 12.54 -0.23 32.79
N SER A 283 12.52 -1.22 33.70
CA SER A 283 13.60 -2.21 33.82
C SER A 283 13.77 -3.02 32.52
N ASP A 284 12.66 -3.35 31.87
CA ASP A 284 12.60 -4.32 30.77
C ASP A 284 12.19 -3.70 29.43
N GLY A 285 12.22 -2.36 29.34
CA GLY A 285 11.73 -1.62 28.17
C GLY A 285 10.20 -1.72 28.02
N TRP A 286 9.72 -1.43 26.81
CA TRP A 286 8.32 -1.65 26.44
C TRP A 286 8.18 -2.98 25.68
N ALA A 287 7.08 -3.68 25.91
CA ALA A 287 6.72 -4.88 25.15
C ALA A 287 5.86 -4.51 23.93
N ALA A 288 5.94 -5.31 22.86
CA ALA A 288 5.21 -5.10 21.62
C ALA A 288 4.11 -6.17 21.43
N THR A 289 2.98 -5.81 20.82
CA THR A 289 1.91 -6.74 20.43
C THR A 289 1.51 -6.60 18.96
N PHE A 290 1.68 -7.69 18.20
CA PHE A 290 1.54 -7.73 16.75
C PHE A 290 0.10 -7.93 16.26
N ASP A 291 -0.17 -7.44 15.05
CA ASP A 291 -1.42 -7.60 14.32
C ASP A 291 -1.38 -8.79 13.37
N TYR A 292 -1.66 -9.99 13.85
CA TYR A 292 -1.64 -11.17 12.98
C TYR A 292 -2.77 -11.22 11.92
N GLY A 293 -3.44 -10.10 11.63
CA GLY A 293 -4.29 -9.86 10.45
C GLY A 293 -5.58 -10.66 10.38
N LYS A 294 -5.78 -11.67 11.24
CA LYS A 294 -7.02 -12.43 11.30
C LYS A 294 -8.02 -11.66 12.15
N GLU A 295 -9.20 -11.42 11.57
CA GLU A 295 -10.41 -11.07 12.31
C GLU A 295 -10.70 -12.17 13.33
N ARG A 296 -10.07 -12.08 14.50
CA ARG A 296 -10.55 -12.79 15.68
C ARG A 296 -11.96 -12.27 15.94
N LYS A 297 -12.89 -13.13 16.36
CA LYS A 297 -14.19 -12.67 16.84
C LYS A 297 -13.92 -11.68 17.96
N GLN A 298 -14.05 -10.39 17.66
CA GLN A 298 -13.71 -9.33 18.60
C GLN A 298 -14.85 -9.27 19.60
N SER A 299 -14.58 -9.77 20.81
CA SER A 299 -15.49 -9.63 21.94
C SER A 299 -15.49 -8.20 22.47
N GLU A 300 -14.47 -7.40 22.19
CA GLU A 300 -14.35 -6.02 22.66
C GLU A 300 -13.79 -5.08 21.58
N PHE A 301 -14.25 -3.83 21.57
CA PHE A 301 -13.71 -2.75 20.76
C PHE A 301 -13.78 -1.42 21.52
N ILE A 302 -12.86 -0.51 21.21
CA ILE A 302 -12.94 0.87 21.70
C ILE A 302 -13.69 1.67 20.64
N SER A 303 -14.81 2.25 21.03
CA SER A 303 -15.58 3.18 20.18
C SER A 303 -15.24 4.62 20.56
N ALA A 304 -15.14 5.49 19.57
CA ALA A 304 -15.03 6.92 19.77
C ALA A 304 -15.79 7.65 18.66
N PRO A 305 -16.93 8.30 18.96
CA PRO A 305 -17.68 9.05 17.97
C PRO A 305 -16.78 10.10 17.30
N GLY A 306 -16.71 10.07 15.97
CA GLY A 306 -15.89 11.00 15.19
C GLY A 306 -14.40 10.67 15.14
N LEU A 307 -13.96 9.50 15.63
CA LEU A 307 -12.59 9.05 15.43
C LEU A 307 -12.34 8.78 13.94
N PRO A 308 -11.41 9.50 13.28
CA PRO A 308 -11.15 9.31 11.87
C PRO A 308 -10.55 7.94 11.59
N ASP A 309 -10.79 7.41 10.40
CA ASP A 309 -10.12 6.20 9.94
C ASP A 309 -8.61 6.46 9.85
N GLY A 310 -7.81 5.46 10.21
CA GLY A 310 -6.36 5.57 10.25
C GLY A 310 -5.70 4.61 11.23
N PHE A 311 -4.41 4.80 11.47
CA PHE A 311 -3.64 3.95 12.39
C PHE A 311 -3.56 4.57 13.78
N TYR A 312 -3.62 3.71 14.80
CA TYR A 312 -3.63 4.07 16.20
C TYR A 312 -2.73 3.11 16.98
N ALA A 313 -2.06 3.61 18.02
CA ALA A 313 -1.38 2.76 18.98
C ALA A 313 -2.18 2.67 20.27
N LEU A 314 -2.28 1.47 20.81
CA LEU A 314 -2.87 1.17 22.11
C LEU A 314 -1.71 0.92 23.06
N ALA A 315 -1.49 1.82 24.00
CA ALA A 315 -0.50 1.67 25.06
C ALA A 315 -1.18 1.23 26.36
N LEU A 316 -0.74 0.11 26.93
CA LEU A 316 -1.22 -0.37 28.21
C LEU A 316 -0.10 -0.40 29.23
N ALA A 317 -0.42 -0.06 30.47
CA ALA A 317 0.49 -0.22 31.59
C ALA A 317 -0.27 -0.79 32.78
N SER A 318 0.41 -1.62 33.57
CA SER A 318 -0.08 -2.21 34.80
C SER A 318 1.03 -2.16 35.85
N GLY A 319 0.70 -2.36 37.13
CA GLY A 319 1.68 -2.22 38.22
C GLY A 319 2.82 -3.24 38.20
N ASP A 320 2.61 -4.41 37.58
CA ASP A 320 3.48 -5.57 37.74
C ASP A 320 4.22 -5.97 36.43
N GLY A 321 4.32 -5.07 35.43
CA GLY A 321 4.99 -5.42 34.17
C GLY A 321 5.38 -4.23 33.29
N PRO A 322 6.18 -4.48 32.24
CA PRO A 322 6.55 -3.44 31.29
C PRO A 322 5.30 -2.91 30.56
N PRO A 323 5.25 -1.60 30.24
CA PRO A 323 4.23 -1.07 29.37
C PRO A 323 4.23 -1.81 28.02
N MET A 324 3.05 -1.98 27.43
CA MET A 324 2.86 -2.69 26.18
C MET A 324 2.31 -1.74 25.11
N LEU A 325 2.74 -1.90 23.86
CA LEU A 325 2.22 -1.14 22.72
C LEU A 325 1.76 -2.08 21.60
N GLY A 326 0.58 -1.80 21.03
CA GLY A 326 0.08 -2.46 19.82
C GLY A 326 -0.49 -1.49 18.81
N ILE A 327 -0.30 -1.75 17.51
CA ILE A 327 -0.84 -0.90 16.44
C ILE A 327 -2.10 -1.50 15.86
N VAL A 328 -3.16 -0.70 15.81
CA VAL A 328 -4.46 -1.08 15.25
C VAL A 328 -4.90 -0.05 14.21
N GLU A 329 -5.85 -0.44 13.38
CA GLU A 329 -6.50 0.46 12.43
C GLU A 329 -7.92 0.79 12.93
N ALA A 330 -8.25 2.07 12.98
CA ALA A 330 -9.61 2.53 13.19
C ALA A 330 -10.41 2.43 11.91
N ARG A 331 -11.63 1.90 12.02
CA ARG A 331 -12.61 1.84 10.93
C ARG A 331 -13.99 2.21 11.41
N GLY A 332 -14.59 3.23 10.81
CA GLY A 332 -15.93 3.68 11.17
C GLY A 332 -16.05 4.07 12.65
N GLY A 333 -15.00 4.71 13.18
CA GLY A 333 -14.95 5.15 14.58
C GLY A 333 -14.74 4.03 15.61
N ARG A 334 -14.30 2.85 15.18
CA ARG A 334 -14.02 1.70 16.05
C ARG A 334 -12.57 1.27 15.94
N LEU A 335 -11.97 1.00 17.10
CA LEU A 335 -10.64 0.42 17.25
C LEU A 335 -10.81 -1.01 17.78
N PRO A 336 -10.25 -2.02 17.12
CA PRO A 336 -10.31 -3.39 17.63
C PRO A 336 -9.50 -3.50 18.93
N SER A 337 -10.12 -3.94 20.03
CA SER A 337 -9.42 -4.07 21.32
C SER A 337 -8.97 -5.49 21.62
N SER A 338 -9.20 -6.45 20.71
CA SER A 338 -8.85 -7.89 20.86
C SER A 338 -7.38 -8.19 21.21
N ARG A 339 -6.49 -7.19 21.19
CA ARG A 339 -5.12 -7.31 21.70
C ARG A 339 -4.99 -7.07 23.20
N ALA A 340 -5.89 -6.30 23.80
CA ALA A 340 -5.98 -6.17 25.25
C ALA A 340 -6.20 -7.55 25.88
N ASP A 341 -7.02 -8.41 25.29
CA ASP A 341 -7.32 -9.74 25.84
C ASP A 341 -6.07 -10.65 26.05
N TYR A 342 -5.03 -10.52 25.22
CA TYR A 342 -3.76 -11.25 25.42
C TYR A 342 -2.87 -10.61 26.50
N MET A 343 -3.03 -9.30 26.70
CA MET A 343 -2.28 -8.52 27.69
C MET A 343 -2.96 -8.55 29.08
N VAL A 344 -4.25 -8.90 29.09
CA VAL A 344 -5.18 -8.69 30.20
C VAL A 344 -5.82 -10.02 30.58
N GLY A 345 -5.00 -11.08 30.66
CA GLY A 345 -5.48 -12.47 30.84
C GLY A 345 -6.52 -12.67 31.95
N TYR A 346 -6.65 -11.74 32.90
CA TYR A 346 -7.75 -11.67 33.87
C TYR A 346 -8.00 -10.25 34.42
N THR A 347 -7.50 -9.19 33.77
CA THR A 347 -7.55 -7.85 34.37
C THR A 347 -8.93 -7.19 34.18
N PRO A 348 -9.42 -6.43 35.17
CA PRO A 348 -10.62 -5.62 35.02
C PRO A 348 -10.51 -4.69 33.80
N VAL A 349 -11.65 -4.30 33.23
CA VAL A 349 -11.76 -3.35 32.11
C VAL A 349 -10.77 -2.20 32.33
N PRO A 350 -9.80 -1.98 31.43
CA PRO A 350 -8.74 -1.02 31.68
C PRO A 350 -9.31 0.40 31.80
N GLN A 351 -8.72 1.18 32.70
CA GLN A 351 -9.08 2.59 32.86
C GLN A 351 -8.52 3.38 31.68
N LEU A 352 -9.41 3.97 30.87
CA LEU A 352 -9.02 4.89 29.80
C LEU A 352 -8.36 6.14 30.39
N VAL A 353 -7.20 6.51 29.86
CA VAL A 353 -6.42 7.68 30.28
C VAL A 353 -6.05 8.55 29.08
N SER A 354 -5.73 9.83 29.32
CA SER A 354 -5.48 10.83 28.26
C SER A 354 -4.01 11.18 28.07
N SER A 355 -3.10 10.67 28.92
CA SER A 355 -1.67 10.96 28.85
C SER A 355 -0.81 9.84 29.41
N LEU A 356 0.49 9.84 29.08
CA LEU A 356 1.47 8.91 29.65
C LEU A 356 1.63 9.08 31.17
N THR A 357 1.55 10.30 31.68
CA THR A 357 1.58 10.58 33.12
C THR A 357 0.39 9.95 33.86
N GLU A 358 -0.81 10.03 33.27
CA GLU A 358 -1.98 9.33 33.81
C GLU A 358 -1.86 7.81 33.70
N LEU A 359 -1.31 7.32 32.58
CA LEU A 359 -1.05 5.89 32.37
C LEU A 359 -0.14 5.32 33.47
N GLU A 360 0.98 5.99 33.74
CA GLU A 360 1.91 5.60 34.80
C GLU A 360 1.29 5.70 36.20
N LYS A 361 0.53 6.77 36.47
CA LYS A 361 -0.17 6.94 37.74
C LYS A 361 -1.15 5.79 38.00
N VAL A 362 -1.92 5.37 36.99
CA VAL A 362 -2.85 4.24 37.08
C VAL A 362 -2.09 2.93 37.29
N ALA A 363 -0.99 2.71 36.57
CA ALA A 363 -0.14 1.53 36.73
C ALA A 363 0.41 1.41 38.17
N ARG A 364 0.96 2.48 38.74
CA ARG A 364 1.44 2.53 40.13
C ARG A 364 0.38 2.26 41.19
N GLN A 365 -0.89 2.44 40.85
CA GLN A 365 -2.02 2.10 41.73
C GLN A 365 -2.41 0.61 41.65
N GLY A 366 -1.64 -0.22 40.95
CA GLY A 366 -1.95 -1.63 40.72
C GLY A 366 -3.14 -1.83 39.77
N LYS A 367 -3.53 -0.79 39.02
CA LYS A 367 -4.63 -0.84 38.04
C LYS A 367 -4.07 -0.92 36.63
N THR A 368 -4.89 -1.34 35.68
CA THR A 368 -4.54 -1.33 34.25
C THR A 368 -5.03 -0.04 33.62
N GLY A 369 -4.12 0.74 33.06
CA GLY A 369 -4.45 1.91 32.25
C GLY A 369 -4.37 1.58 30.76
N LEU A 370 -5.18 2.26 29.96
CA LEU A 370 -5.15 2.19 28.50
C LEU A 370 -5.12 3.61 27.92
N LEU A 371 -4.06 3.93 27.21
CA LEU A 371 -3.89 5.15 26.44
C LEU A 371 -4.00 4.84 24.95
N VAL A 372 -4.74 5.67 24.22
CA VAL A 372 -4.84 5.59 22.76
C VAL A 372 -4.03 6.74 22.16
N PHE A 373 -3.14 6.42 21.22
CA PHE A 373 -2.43 7.38 20.40
C PHE A 373 -2.94 7.34 18.97
N ARG A 374 -3.14 8.51 18.36
CA ARG A 374 -3.23 8.63 16.90
C ARG A 374 -1.81 8.59 16.33
N LEU A 375 -1.62 7.80 15.29
CA LEU A 375 -0.37 7.78 14.52
C LEU A 375 -0.47 8.75 13.36
N ASP A 376 0.52 9.64 13.26
CA ASP A 376 0.80 10.36 12.02
C ASP A 376 2.14 9.88 11.49
N VAL A 377 2.12 9.32 10.28
CA VAL A 377 3.25 8.60 9.69
C VAL A 377 3.51 9.04 8.25
N PRO A 378 3.84 10.32 8.01
CA PRO A 378 4.24 10.77 6.67
C PRO A 378 5.57 10.16 6.24
N ASP A 379 6.38 9.72 7.22
CA ASP A 379 7.66 9.04 7.08
C ASP A 379 7.86 8.19 8.35
N LEU A 380 8.24 6.91 8.20
CA LEU A 380 8.47 5.99 9.33
C LEU A 380 9.49 6.51 10.34
N ARG A 381 10.37 7.40 9.90
CA ARG A 381 11.44 8.01 10.70
C ARG A 381 11.00 9.22 11.50
N LYS A 382 9.82 9.76 11.16
CA LYS A 382 9.20 10.93 11.79
C LYS A 382 7.81 10.57 12.28
N LEU A 383 7.63 9.32 12.69
CA LEU A 383 6.38 8.86 13.27
C LEU A 383 6.11 9.67 14.54
N THR A 384 4.91 10.22 14.64
CA THR A 384 4.48 10.93 15.85
C THR A 384 3.31 10.21 16.50
N LEU A 385 3.32 10.20 17.82
CA LEU A 385 2.24 9.66 18.66
C LEU A 385 1.54 10.82 19.34
N THR A 386 0.28 11.05 18.98
CA THR A 386 -0.55 12.09 19.60
C THR A 386 -1.61 11.45 20.49
N PRO A 387 -1.61 11.70 21.81
CA PRO A 387 -2.62 11.17 22.72
C PRO A 387 -4.04 11.55 22.30
N VAL A 388 -4.96 10.59 22.37
CA VAL A 388 -6.41 10.79 22.19
C VAL A 388 -7.05 10.93 23.57
N ALA A 389 -7.82 11.99 23.78
CA ALA A 389 -8.47 12.25 25.07
C ALA A 389 -9.46 11.14 25.46
N ALA A 390 -9.37 10.67 26.70
CA ALA A 390 -10.19 9.57 27.21
C ALA A 390 -11.69 9.90 27.25
N THR A 391 -12.07 11.17 27.35
CA THR A 391 -13.48 11.61 27.44
C THR A 391 -14.31 11.24 26.21
N GLY A 392 -13.68 11.03 25.05
CA GLY A 392 -14.34 10.59 23.81
C GLY A 392 -14.30 9.08 23.58
N LEU A 393 -13.58 8.32 24.41
CA LEU A 393 -13.36 6.89 24.24
C LEU A 393 -14.33 6.08 25.12
N ARG A 394 -14.83 4.96 24.60
CA ARG A 394 -15.62 3.99 25.37
C ARG A 394 -15.21 2.58 24.99
N ILE A 395 -14.97 1.73 25.98
CA ILE A 395 -14.77 0.30 25.76
C ILE A 395 -16.16 -0.35 25.67
N GLN A 396 -16.44 -1.03 24.57
CA GLN A 396 -17.69 -1.72 24.32
C GLN A 396 -17.42 -3.21 24.16
N ARG A 397 -18.23 -4.04 24.83
CA ARG A 397 -18.27 -5.47 24.54
C ARG A 397 -19.17 -5.71 23.33
N GLY A 398 -18.65 -6.38 22.31
CA GLY A 398 -19.46 -6.91 21.23
C GLY A 398 -20.55 -7.80 21.82
N ALA A 399 -21.80 -7.59 21.41
CA ALA A 399 -22.87 -8.49 21.78
C ALA A 399 -22.48 -9.89 21.30
N GLU A 400 -22.24 -10.82 22.22
CA GLU A 400 -22.12 -12.22 21.88
C GLU A 400 -23.43 -12.59 21.16
N LYS A 401 -23.34 -12.91 19.87
CA LYS A 401 -24.48 -13.51 19.18
C LYS A 401 -24.73 -14.84 19.91
N PRO A 402 -25.91 -15.03 20.52
CA PRO A 402 -26.23 -16.23 21.30
C PRO A 402 -26.17 -17.49 20.43
#